data_AF-F9W7Q4-F1
#
_entry.id   AF-F9W7Q4-F1
#
_cell.length_a   1.000
_cell.length_b   1.000
_cell.length_c   1.000
_cell.angle_alpha   90.00
_cell.angle_beta   90.00
_cell.angle_gamma   90.00
#
_symmetry.space_group_name_H-M   'P 1'
#
loop_
_entity.id
_entity.type
_entity.pdbx_description
1 polymer ?
#
loop_
_entity_poly.entity_id
_entity_poly.type
_entity_poly.pdbx_seq_one_letter_code
_entity_poly.pdbx_strand_id
1 'polypeptide(L)'
;MLTEPRVAWWLFLASVILLFSDVALGTGPKAIPTKAGAAICTLSKTLKDVTPWATQQVEDGAAKITHLEMKLLEWQSKFIQSKSKGSGSEECKVTGLLFRQVRKEINKARAEVEKLEKEASKAAAFAANSAGRLEEFITVFANAKGNDKYCLGNEKAATPGELKDCFSKDDFSEESLVDIGDRASEQEPNLATAIEGIKHQSLRDSFNGGSSAGCNLIKGASGGILGNTHLEKSLWWGGGILTIGKEFAGDLASGGNLIAGEITAATKDKATWTADPAKQVVHLKNASDAFKAFKAVQEKIKSKVESIEQKIQACIGGQESGENSTEQNTTEQTATTEQKTTSPTCFDNVAKIAADLKEKRALLARYQKLKGWIPPSNALNPRKATRHFGILLALL
;
A
#
# COMPACT_ATOMS: atom_id res chain seq x y z
N MET A 1 -33.30 72.63 17.38
CA MET A 1 -33.32 71.45 16.48
C MET A 1 -33.54 70.23 17.34
N LEU A 2 -34.78 69.78 17.46
CA LEU A 2 -35.17 68.56 18.17
C LEU A 2 -35.12 67.42 17.14
N THR A 3 -34.13 66.54 17.25
CA THR A 3 -34.12 65.28 16.51
C THR A 3 -35.19 64.37 17.10
N GLU A 4 -36.22 64.04 16.31
CA GLU A 4 -37.34 63.21 16.75
C GLU A 4 -36.87 61.81 17.18
N PRO A 5 -37.22 61.34 18.40
CA PRO A 5 -36.79 60.04 18.92
C PRO A 5 -37.33 58.84 18.11
N ARG A 6 -38.31 59.07 17.22
CA ARG A 6 -38.86 58.03 16.35
C ARG A 6 -37.90 57.63 15.24
N VAL A 7 -37.16 58.57 14.64
CA VAL A 7 -36.25 58.26 13.52
C VAL A 7 -35.03 57.46 13.99
N ALA A 8 -34.53 57.76 15.19
CA ALA A 8 -33.43 57.01 15.81
C ALA A 8 -33.80 55.54 16.11
N TRP A 9 -35.06 55.29 16.53
CA TRP A 9 -35.56 53.94 16.82
C TRP A 9 -35.66 53.07 15.56
N TRP A 10 -36.16 53.63 14.45
CA TRP A 10 -36.23 52.93 13.16
C TRP A 10 -34.85 52.64 12.57
N LEU A 11 -33.88 53.55 12.73
CA LEU A 11 -32.49 53.31 12.30
C LEU A 11 -31.80 52.24 13.15
N PHE A 12 -32.09 52.17 14.45
CA PHE A 12 -31.58 51.12 15.33
C PHE A 12 -32.17 49.76 14.97
N LEU A 13 -33.49 49.67 14.76
CA LEU A 13 -34.16 48.44 14.30
C LEU A 13 -33.66 47.99 12.92
N ALA A 14 -33.49 48.91 11.97
CA ALA A 14 -32.95 48.58 10.65
C ALA A 14 -31.49 48.08 10.73
N SER A 15 -30.66 48.68 11.60
CA SER A 15 -29.28 48.23 11.82
C SER A 15 -29.24 46.85 12.49
N VAL A 16 -30.13 46.59 13.44
CA VAL A 16 -30.27 45.28 14.08
C VAL A 16 -30.73 44.24 13.07
N ILE A 17 -31.74 44.52 12.25
CA ILE A 17 -32.23 43.59 11.21
C ILE A 17 -31.15 43.29 10.17
N LEU A 18 -30.34 44.28 9.78
CA LEU A 18 -29.20 44.08 8.87
C LEU A 18 -28.08 43.25 9.50
N LEU A 19 -27.83 43.39 10.81
CA LEU A 19 -26.85 42.57 11.55
C LEU A 19 -27.34 41.13 11.81
N PHE A 20 -28.65 40.89 11.82
CA PHE A 20 -29.24 39.55 11.94
C PHE A 20 -29.54 38.86 10.59
N SER A 21 -29.27 39.53 9.45
CA SER A 21 -29.56 39.00 8.10
C SER A 21 -28.72 37.78 7.73
N ASP A 22 -27.51 37.65 8.30
CA ASP A 22 -26.60 36.53 8.04
C ASP A 22 -27.19 35.18 8.50
N VAL A 23 -28.12 35.19 9.45
CA VAL A 23 -28.76 33.98 9.97
C VAL A 23 -29.93 33.54 9.08
N ALA A 24 -30.59 34.47 8.39
CA ALA A 24 -31.80 34.20 7.60
C ALA A 24 -31.53 33.91 6.11
N LEU A 25 -30.38 34.33 5.57
CA LEU A 25 -30.05 34.18 4.14
C LEU A 25 -29.19 32.94 3.82
N GLY A 26 -28.84 32.12 4.81
CA GLY A 26 -28.03 30.92 4.60
C GLY A 26 -26.59 31.22 4.13
N THR A 27 -26.06 32.41 4.44
CA THR A 27 -24.77 32.96 3.96
C THR A 27 -23.55 32.57 4.79
N GLY A 28 -23.72 31.78 5.86
CA GLY A 28 -22.61 31.31 6.70
C GLY A 28 -21.73 30.23 6.06
N PRO A 29 -20.59 29.90 6.69
CA PRO A 29 -19.57 29.03 6.11
C PRO A 29 -20.12 27.62 5.85
N LYS A 30 -19.76 27.07 4.69
CA LYS A 30 -20.18 25.74 4.23
C LYS A 30 -19.39 24.62 4.91
N ALA A 31 -19.81 23.37 4.70
CA ALA A 31 -19.05 22.18 5.10
C ALA A 31 -18.33 21.57 3.89
N ILE A 32 -17.33 20.73 4.16
CA ILE A 32 -16.81 19.81 3.14
C ILE A 32 -17.92 18.80 2.83
N PRO A 33 -18.27 18.56 1.55
CA PRO A 33 -19.33 17.62 1.20
C PRO A 33 -18.95 16.18 1.55
N THR A 34 -19.92 15.37 1.95
CA THR A 34 -19.71 13.96 2.34
C THR A 34 -18.96 13.17 1.28
N LYS A 35 -19.24 13.43 -0.01
CA LYS A 35 -18.59 12.76 -1.14
C LYS A 35 -17.09 13.06 -1.22
N ALA A 36 -16.66 14.27 -0.87
CA ALA A 36 -15.24 14.61 -0.81
C ALA A 36 -14.55 13.91 0.38
N GLY A 37 -15.20 13.87 1.54
CA GLY A 37 -14.73 13.10 2.70
C GLY A 37 -14.58 11.61 2.40
N ALA A 38 -15.60 11.00 1.78
CA ALA A 38 -15.59 9.60 1.39
C ALA A 38 -14.47 9.29 0.37
N ALA A 39 -14.24 10.17 -0.61
CA ALA A 39 -13.15 9.99 -1.57
C ALA A 39 -11.76 10.02 -0.90
N ILE A 40 -11.56 10.91 0.09
CA ILE A 40 -10.33 10.94 0.89
C ILE A 40 -10.20 9.66 1.73
N CYS A 41 -11.30 9.16 2.30
CA CYS A 41 -11.31 7.89 3.04
C CYS A 41 -10.95 6.69 2.15
N THR A 42 -11.52 6.60 0.96
CA THR A 42 -11.16 5.56 -0.02
C THR A 42 -9.67 5.62 -0.37
N LEU A 43 -9.10 6.82 -0.53
CA LEU A 43 -7.66 6.98 -0.72
C LEU A 43 -6.85 6.55 0.50
N SER A 44 -7.26 6.94 1.72
CA SER A 44 -6.57 6.53 2.96
C SER A 44 -6.54 5.00 3.08
N LYS A 45 -7.68 4.35 2.88
CA LYS A 45 -7.79 2.89 2.88
C LYS A 45 -6.90 2.23 1.84
N THR A 46 -6.91 2.73 0.60
CA THR A 46 -6.05 2.22 -0.48
C THR A 46 -4.57 2.36 -0.13
N LEU A 47 -4.17 3.43 0.57
CA LEU A 47 -2.82 3.60 1.10
C LEU A 47 -2.49 2.60 2.22
N LYS A 48 -3.45 2.30 3.10
CA LYS A 48 -3.29 1.27 4.14
C LYS A 48 -3.14 -0.13 3.56
N ASP A 49 -3.81 -0.43 2.45
CA ASP A 49 -3.72 -1.72 1.76
C ASP A 49 -2.33 -1.97 1.11
N VAL A 50 -1.52 -0.93 0.88
CA VAL A 50 -0.17 -1.05 0.31
C VAL A 50 0.73 -1.93 1.18
N THR A 51 0.67 -1.77 2.50
CA THR A 51 1.57 -2.47 3.43
C THR A 51 1.39 -3.99 3.41
N PRO A 52 0.19 -4.53 3.67
CA PRO A 52 0.00 -5.98 3.64
C PRO A 52 0.17 -6.54 2.21
N TRP A 53 -0.24 -5.81 1.17
CA TRP A 53 -0.04 -6.25 -0.21
C TRP A 53 1.45 -6.33 -0.59
N ALA A 54 2.25 -5.31 -0.28
CA ALA A 54 3.68 -5.33 -0.57
C ALA A 54 4.43 -6.43 0.20
N THR A 55 4.01 -6.69 1.45
CA THR A 55 4.54 -7.80 2.26
C THR A 55 4.27 -9.15 1.59
N GLN A 56 3.03 -9.40 1.15
CA GLN A 56 2.68 -10.62 0.43
C GLN A 56 3.52 -10.81 -0.85
N GLN A 57 3.73 -9.73 -1.62
CA GLN A 57 4.51 -9.80 -2.85
C GLN A 57 6.00 -10.10 -2.61
N VAL A 58 6.56 -9.63 -1.48
CA VAL A 58 7.91 -10.00 -1.04
C VAL A 58 7.98 -11.50 -0.72
N GLU A 59 7.03 -12.00 0.08
CA GLU A 59 6.95 -13.42 0.45
C GLU A 59 6.79 -14.32 -0.79
N ASP A 60 5.89 -13.97 -1.70
CA ASP A 60 5.66 -14.69 -2.95
C ASP A 60 6.91 -14.71 -3.83
N GLY A 61 7.59 -13.56 -3.95
CA GLY A 61 8.84 -13.44 -4.70
C GLY A 61 9.91 -14.36 -4.14
N ALA A 62 10.10 -14.34 -2.82
CA ALA A 62 11.10 -15.12 -2.14
C ALA A 62 10.77 -16.65 -2.18
N ALA A 63 9.49 -17.02 -2.11
CA ALA A 63 9.02 -18.40 -2.30
C ALA A 63 9.30 -18.91 -3.72
N LYS A 64 9.05 -18.09 -4.76
CA LYS A 64 9.37 -18.44 -6.15
C LYS A 64 10.86 -18.67 -6.36
N ILE A 65 11.74 -17.88 -5.74
CA ILE A 65 13.19 -18.12 -5.78
C ILE A 65 13.55 -19.43 -5.10
N THR A 66 12.97 -19.73 -3.95
CA THR A 66 13.19 -21.00 -3.24
C THR A 66 12.75 -22.20 -4.09
N HIS A 67 11.62 -22.09 -4.79
CA HIS A 67 11.14 -23.11 -5.73
C HIS A 67 12.12 -23.34 -6.89
N LEU A 68 12.67 -22.28 -7.46
CA LEU A 68 13.71 -22.38 -8.49
C LEU A 68 14.96 -23.10 -8.00
N GLU A 69 15.39 -22.85 -6.77
CA GLU A 69 16.51 -23.57 -6.16
C GLU A 69 16.22 -25.06 -6.04
N MET A 70 15.01 -25.42 -5.59
CA MET A 70 14.57 -26.80 -5.50
C MET A 70 14.55 -27.49 -6.87
N LYS A 71 13.99 -26.84 -7.91
CA LYS A 71 14.02 -27.35 -9.28
C LYS A 71 15.44 -27.55 -9.81
N LEU A 72 16.35 -26.61 -9.53
CA LEU A 72 17.76 -26.72 -9.92
C LEU A 72 18.43 -27.95 -9.27
N LEU A 73 18.13 -28.22 -8.00
CA LEU A 73 18.66 -29.38 -7.28
C LEU A 73 18.07 -30.69 -7.78
N GLU A 74 16.79 -30.71 -8.13
CA GLU A 74 16.14 -31.86 -8.76
C GLU A 74 16.81 -32.17 -10.10
N TRP A 75 17.03 -31.16 -10.94
CA TRP A 75 17.75 -31.31 -12.19
C TRP A 75 19.17 -31.85 -11.97
N GLN A 76 19.90 -31.35 -10.97
CA GLN A 76 21.22 -31.87 -10.60
C GLN A 76 21.17 -33.37 -10.24
N SER A 77 20.18 -33.77 -9.43
CA SER A 77 20.00 -35.17 -9.01
C SER A 77 19.68 -36.07 -10.21
N LYS A 78 18.71 -35.67 -11.05
CA LYS A 78 18.33 -36.40 -12.26
C LYS A 78 19.51 -36.56 -13.21
N PHE A 79 20.34 -35.54 -13.36
CA PHE A 79 21.54 -35.61 -14.19
C PHE A 79 22.62 -36.56 -13.66
N ILE A 80 22.87 -36.57 -12.35
CA ILE A 80 23.81 -37.53 -11.72
C ILE A 80 23.31 -38.96 -11.92
N GLN A 81 22.00 -39.18 -11.78
CA GLN A 81 21.37 -40.47 -12.01
C GLN A 81 21.35 -40.87 -13.49
N SER A 82 21.08 -39.95 -14.42
CA SER A 82 21.03 -40.26 -15.85
C SER A 82 22.40 -40.51 -16.45
N LYS A 83 23.48 -39.94 -15.89
CA LYS A 83 24.85 -40.32 -16.27
C LYS A 83 25.23 -41.74 -15.87
N SER A 84 24.46 -42.43 -15.01
CA SER A 84 24.61 -43.88 -14.80
C SER A 84 23.91 -44.72 -15.89
N LYS A 85 23.06 -44.11 -16.73
CA LYS A 85 22.39 -44.72 -17.90
C LYS A 85 22.55 -43.81 -19.13
N GLY A 86 23.73 -43.81 -19.74
CA GLY A 86 24.13 -42.85 -20.77
C GLY A 86 23.17 -42.76 -21.97
N SER A 87 22.35 -41.70 -22.06
CA SER A 87 21.58 -41.33 -23.27
C SER A 87 20.85 -39.95 -23.22
N GLY A 88 21.45 -38.89 -22.67
CA GLY A 88 20.85 -37.52 -22.73
C GLY A 88 21.30 -36.71 -23.97
N SER A 89 20.46 -35.82 -24.51
CA SER A 89 20.72 -34.95 -25.68
C SER A 89 21.93 -34.01 -25.52
N GLU A 90 22.64 -33.70 -26.61
CA GLU A 90 23.92 -32.97 -26.62
C GLU A 90 23.88 -31.56 -25.99
N GLU A 91 22.78 -30.82 -26.12
CA GLU A 91 22.65 -29.47 -25.55
C GLU A 91 22.56 -29.48 -24.01
N CYS A 92 22.06 -30.57 -23.43
CA CYS A 92 22.07 -30.82 -21.98
C CYS A 92 23.32 -31.57 -21.50
N LYS A 93 24.14 -32.13 -22.41
CA LYS A 93 25.47 -32.70 -22.06
C LYS A 93 26.48 -31.62 -21.66
N VAL A 94 26.26 -30.34 -22.00
CA VAL A 94 27.07 -29.16 -21.55
C VAL A 94 26.64 -28.69 -20.15
N THR A 95 26.46 -29.64 -19.25
CA THR A 95 25.63 -29.49 -18.04
C THR A 95 26.29 -28.59 -17.00
N GLY A 96 27.62 -28.55 -16.94
CA GLY A 96 28.35 -27.74 -15.96
C GLY A 96 28.21 -26.23 -16.18
N LEU A 97 28.27 -25.77 -17.45
CA LEU A 97 28.19 -24.35 -17.78
C LEU A 97 26.77 -23.82 -17.62
N LEU A 98 25.77 -24.56 -18.14
CA LEU A 98 24.37 -24.16 -18.02
C LEU A 98 23.89 -24.19 -16.57
N PHE A 99 24.28 -25.20 -15.78
CA PHE A 99 23.98 -25.24 -14.35
C PHE A 99 24.58 -24.06 -13.60
N ARG A 100 25.86 -23.72 -13.87
CA ARG A 100 26.50 -22.51 -13.31
C ARG A 100 25.78 -21.24 -13.72
N GLN A 101 25.32 -21.16 -14.97
CA GLN A 101 24.57 -20.00 -15.47
C GLN A 101 23.21 -19.86 -14.78
N VAL A 102 22.43 -20.94 -14.67
CA VAL A 102 21.14 -20.96 -13.97
C VAL A 102 21.33 -20.59 -12.51
N ARG A 103 22.31 -21.19 -11.82
CA ARG A 103 22.64 -20.85 -10.43
C ARG A 103 23.02 -19.38 -10.26
N LYS A 104 23.79 -18.82 -11.21
CA LYS A 104 24.15 -17.39 -11.22
C LYS A 104 22.91 -16.51 -11.40
N GLU A 105 21.97 -16.87 -12.26
CA GLU A 105 20.72 -16.12 -12.43
C GLU A 105 19.80 -16.22 -11.20
N ILE A 106 19.71 -17.38 -10.54
CA ILE A 106 18.99 -17.54 -9.27
C ILE A 106 19.59 -16.64 -8.19
N ASN A 107 20.93 -16.61 -8.06
CA ASN A 107 21.59 -15.72 -7.09
C ASN A 107 21.32 -14.24 -7.39
N LYS A 108 21.30 -13.84 -8.67
CA LYS A 108 20.91 -12.48 -9.05
C LYS A 108 19.44 -12.21 -8.70
N ALA A 109 18.55 -13.17 -8.92
CA ALA A 109 17.13 -13.02 -8.59
C ALA A 109 16.91 -12.89 -7.08
N ARG A 110 17.66 -13.63 -6.25
CA ARG A 110 17.71 -13.44 -4.79
C ARG A 110 18.14 -12.02 -4.41
N ALA A 111 19.18 -11.48 -5.02
CA ALA A 111 19.62 -10.10 -4.75
C ALA A 111 18.56 -9.06 -5.14
N GLU A 112 17.76 -9.32 -6.18
CA GLU A 112 16.61 -8.46 -6.52
C GLU A 112 15.49 -8.57 -5.48
N VAL A 113 15.26 -9.74 -4.85
CA VAL A 113 14.30 -9.88 -3.74
C VAL A 113 14.72 -9.04 -2.53
N GLU A 114 16.01 -9.00 -2.18
CA GLU A 114 16.50 -8.09 -1.13
C GLU A 114 16.26 -6.60 -1.48
N LYS A 115 16.31 -6.27 -2.77
CA LYS A 115 15.93 -4.93 -3.24
C LYS A 115 14.42 -4.71 -3.15
N LEU A 116 13.62 -5.72 -3.47
CA LEU A 116 12.16 -5.69 -3.36
C LEU A 116 11.72 -5.41 -1.92
N GLU A 117 12.33 -6.07 -0.93
CA GLU A 117 12.10 -5.82 0.50
C GLU A 117 12.33 -4.35 0.90
N LYS A 118 13.43 -3.77 0.41
CA LYS A 118 13.76 -2.36 0.70
C LYS A 118 12.74 -1.40 0.10
N GLU A 119 12.33 -1.63 -1.15
CA GLU A 119 11.32 -0.80 -1.80
C GLU A 119 9.92 -1.03 -1.20
N ALA A 120 9.60 -2.26 -0.76
CA ALA A 120 8.36 -2.57 -0.04
C ALA A 120 8.26 -1.75 1.25
N SER A 121 9.33 -1.74 2.05
CA SER A 121 9.40 -1.00 3.30
C SER A 121 9.20 0.51 3.09
N LYS A 122 9.80 1.07 2.03
CA LYS A 122 9.60 2.48 1.65
C LYS A 122 8.16 2.75 1.23
N ALA A 123 7.60 1.91 0.35
CA ALA A 123 6.23 2.06 -0.12
C ALA A 123 5.23 2.00 1.04
N ALA A 124 5.39 1.04 1.95
CA ALA A 124 4.59 0.92 3.17
C ALA A 124 4.70 2.16 4.06
N ALA A 125 5.93 2.63 4.34
CA ALA A 125 6.13 3.79 5.20
C ALA A 125 5.54 5.09 4.63
N PHE A 126 5.75 5.37 3.34
CA PHE A 126 5.19 6.57 2.71
C PHE A 126 3.66 6.48 2.58
N ALA A 127 3.12 5.30 2.31
CA ALA A 127 1.68 5.09 2.23
C ALA A 127 1.02 5.26 3.60
N ALA A 128 1.57 4.65 4.66
CA ALA A 128 1.06 4.79 6.02
C ALA A 128 1.13 6.25 6.52
N ASN A 129 2.24 6.97 6.28
CA ASN A 129 2.33 8.39 6.63
C ASN A 129 1.27 9.22 5.92
N SER A 130 1.04 8.93 4.64
CA SER A 130 0.00 9.63 3.86
C SER A 130 -1.39 9.32 4.38
N ALA A 131 -1.70 8.05 4.68
CA ALA A 131 -2.98 7.65 5.24
C ALA A 131 -3.28 8.39 6.55
N GLY A 132 -2.33 8.41 7.49
CA GLY A 132 -2.51 9.12 8.76
C GLY A 132 -2.76 10.62 8.60
N ARG A 133 -2.09 11.29 7.63
CA ARG A 133 -2.35 12.71 7.32
C ARG A 133 -3.75 12.96 6.78
N LEU A 134 -4.28 12.04 5.98
CA LEU A 134 -5.63 12.13 5.44
C LEU A 134 -6.68 11.84 6.50
N GLU A 135 -6.42 10.86 7.36
CA GLU A 135 -7.31 10.50 8.46
C GLU A 135 -7.43 11.61 9.48
N GLU A 136 -6.32 12.24 9.88
CA GLU A 136 -6.40 13.38 10.80
C GLU A 136 -7.26 14.52 10.21
N PHE A 137 -7.09 14.80 8.92
CA PHE A 137 -7.93 15.78 8.23
C PHE A 137 -9.42 15.40 8.31
N ILE A 138 -9.78 14.16 7.99
CA ILE A 138 -11.19 13.73 8.02
C ILE A 138 -11.74 13.64 9.44
N THR A 139 -11.00 13.06 10.39
CA THR A 139 -11.42 12.87 11.78
C THR A 139 -11.69 14.19 12.48
N VAL A 140 -10.83 15.19 12.30
CA VAL A 140 -11.05 16.53 12.86
C VAL A 140 -12.34 17.15 12.31
N PHE A 141 -12.57 17.04 11.00
CA PHE A 141 -13.75 17.60 10.34
C PHE A 141 -15.05 16.86 10.66
N ALA A 142 -14.97 15.53 10.80
CA ALA A 142 -16.10 14.68 11.16
C ALA A 142 -16.54 14.88 12.63
N ASN A 143 -15.57 15.12 13.52
CA ASN A 143 -15.85 15.43 14.93
C ASN A 143 -16.30 16.87 15.16
N ALA A 144 -15.97 17.81 14.26
CA ALA A 144 -16.43 19.19 14.33
C ALA A 144 -17.91 19.32 13.92
N LYS A 145 -18.81 18.77 14.75
CA LYS A 145 -20.26 18.79 14.62
C LYS A 145 -20.96 19.19 15.91
N GLY A 146 -22.11 19.84 15.78
CA GLY A 146 -23.07 20.16 16.84
C GLY A 146 -24.50 19.95 16.33
N ASN A 147 -25.50 20.47 17.04
CA ASN A 147 -26.91 20.19 16.72
C ASN A 147 -27.29 20.51 15.26
N ASP A 148 -26.96 21.72 14.78
CA ASP A 148 -27.26 22.18 13.42
C ASP A 148 -26.02 22.68 12.66
N LYS A 149 -24.82 22.37 13.19
CA LYS A 149 -23.53 22.84 12.65
C LYS A 149 -22.61 21.67 12.40
N TYR A 150 -21.84 21.71 11.32
CA TYR A 150 -20.90 20.63 10.97
C TYR A 150 -19.84 21.12 9.99
N CYS A 151 -18.71 20.43 9.98
CA CYS A 151 -17.63 20.68 9.02
C CYS A 151 -17.52 19.65 7.90
N LEU A 152 -18.16 18.50 8.05
CA LEU A 152 -18.22 17.45 7.05
C LEU A 152 -19.67 16.98 6.90
N GLY A 153 -20.24 17.12 5.72
CA GLY A 153 -21.67 16.86 5.50
C GLY A 153 -22.23 17.65 4.32
N ASN A 154 -23.46 17.33 3.93
CA ASN A 154 -24.18 18.05 2.89
C ASN A 154 -25.30 18.92 3.49
N GLU A 155 -26.44 18.31 3.83
CA GLU A 155 -27.55 18.97 4.54
C GLU A 155 -27.50 18.74 6.05
N LYS A 156 -26.80 17.67 6.45
CA LYS A 156 -26.54 17.26 7.83
C LYS A 156 -25.10 16.77 7.95
N ALA A 157 -24.62 16.67 9.18
CA ALA A 157 -23.32 16.08 9.48
C ALA A 157 -23.22 14.67 8.87
N ALA A 158 -22.06 14.37 8.29
CA ALA A 158 -21.75 13.04 7.81
C ALA A 158 -21.79 12.01 8.96
N THR A 159 -22.13 10.79 8.61
CA THR A 159 -22.17 9.64 9.53
C THR A 159 -20.97 8.72 9.29
N PRO A 160 -20.54 7.93 10.28
CA PRO A 160 -19.47 6.94 10.11
C PRO A 160 -19.75 5.96 8.96
N GLY A 161 -20.99 5.54 8.76
CA GLY A 161 -21.37 4.66 7.64
C GLY A 161 -21.16 5.28 6.26
N GLU A 162 -21.30 6.61 6.11
CA GLU A 162 -20.97 7.33 4.88
C GLU A 162 -19.45 7.46 4.65
N LEU A 163 -18.66 7.28 5.71
CA LEU A 163 -17.21 7.38 5.75
C LEU A 163 -16.55 6.04 6.12
N LYS A 164 -17.20 4.92 5.77
CA LYS A 164 -16.83 3.55 6.16
C LYS A 164 -15.40 3.10 5.80
N ASP A 165 -14.77 3.79 4.85
CA ASP A 165 -13.38 3.51 4.47
C ASP A 165 -12.38 4.16 5.44
N CYS A 166 -12.80 5.15 6.23
CA CYS A 166 -12.03 5.69 7.36
C CYS A 166 -12.45 5.06 8.68
N PHE A 167 -13.75 4.78 8.89
CA PHE A 167 -14.29 4.38 10.19
C PHE A 167 -15.00 3.02 10.11
N SER A 168 -14.66 2.11 11.02
CA SER A 168 -15.18 0.75 11.09
C SER A 168 -16.31 0.57 12.10
N LYS A 169 -16.51 1.52 13.02
CA LYS A 169 -17.57 1.52 14.04
C LYS A 169 -18.50 2.71 13.86
N ASP A 170 -19.50 2.81 14.75
CA ASP A 170 -20.59 3.78 14.67
C ASP A 170 -20.25 5.17 15.28
N ASP A 171 -18.97 5.50 15.46
CA ASP A 171 -18.51 6.81 15.91
C ASP A 171 -17.26 7.30 15.16
N PHE A 172 -16.80 8.51 15.48
CA PHE A 172 -15.61 9.16 14.90
C PHE A 172 -14.41 9.18 15.85
N SER A 173 -14.34 8.23 16.79
CA SER A 173 -13.21 8.09 17.70
C SER A 173 -11.96 7.55 16.99
N GLU A 174 -10.80 7.73 17.62
CA GLU A 174 -9.54 7.17 17.12
C GLU A 174 -9.62 5.63 17.02
N GLU A 175 -10.27 4.99 18.00
CA GLU A 175 -10.47 3.54 18.05
C GLU A 175 -11.43 3.02 16.97
N SER A 176 -12.13 3.92 16.28
CA SER A 176 -13.01 3.58 15.16
C SER A 176 -12.29 3.64 13.82
N LEU A 177 -11.09 4.21 13.75
CA LEU A 177 -10.33 4.26 12.49
C LEU A 177 -10.05 2.85 11.96
N VAL A 178 -10.11 2.69 10.64
CA VAL A 178 -9.81 1.40 9.99
C VAL A 178 -8.31 1.14 10.09
N ASP A 179 -7.90 0.10 10.80
CA ASP A 179 -6.48 -0.25 10.92
C ASP A 179 -5.87 -0.75 9.61
N ILE A 180 -4.53 -0.74 9.54
CA ILE A 180 -3.82 -1.47 8.49
C ILE A 180 -4.10 -2.96 8.70
N GLY A 181 -4.70 -3.62 7.71
CA GLY A 181 -5.05 -5.02 7.82
C GLY A 181 -3.84 -5.93 7.92
N ASP A 182 -3.97 -7.03 8.65
CA ASP A 182 -2.94 -8.07 8.77
C ASP A 182 -2.74 -8.87 7.48
N ARG A 183 -3.71 -8.84 6.56
CA ARG A 183 -3.74 -9.64 5.34
C ARG A 183 -3.85 -8.76 4.11
N ALA A 184 -3.15 -9.17 3.06
CA ALA A 184 -3.25 -8.52 1.77
C ALA A 184 -4.67 -8.62 1.22
N SER A 185 -5.13 -7.54 0.59
CA SER A 185 -6.27 -7.62 -0.31
C SER A 185 -5.96 -8.56 -1.47
N GLU A 186 -6.98 -9.27 -1.97
CA GLU A 186 -6.83 -10.10 -3.18
C GLU A 186 -6.44 -9.27 -4.40
N GLN A 187 -6.86 -8.00 -4.42
CA GLN A 187 -6.60 -7.07 -5.51
C GLN A 187 -5.42 -6.16 -5.17
N GLU A 188 -4.65 -5.80 -6.21
CA GLU A 188 -3.60 -4.80 -6.09
C GLU A 188 -4.19 -3.42 -5.72
N PRO A 189 -3.60 -2.69 -4.74
CA PRO A 189 -4.00 -1.33 -4.41
C PRO A 189 -3.87 -0.37 -5.61
N ASN A 190 -5.00 0.17 -6.08
CA ASN A 190 -5.02 1.10 -7.20
C ASN A 190 -4.90 2.56 -6.74
N LEU A 191 -3.70 2.93 -6.28
CA LEU A 191 -3.42 4.30 -5.80
C LEU A 191 -3.70 5.38 -6.85
N ALA A 192 -3.44 5.09 -8.14
CA ALA A 192 -3.68 6.08 -9.20
C ALA A 192 -5.15 6.47 -9.26
N THR A 193 -6.06 5.48 -9.28
CA THR A 193 -7.51 5.74 -9.36
C THR A 193 -8.02 6.43 -8.09
N ALA A 194 -7.55 6.01 -6.92
CA ALA A 194 -7.93 6.64 -5.67
C ALA A 194 -7.47 8.11 -5.57
N ILE A 195 -6.26 8.42 -6.06
CA ILE A 195 -5.74 9.80 -6.14
C ILE A 195 -6.53 10.63 -7.16
N GLU A 196 -6.90 10.08 -8.31
CA GLU A 196 -7.77 10.75 -9.28
C GLU A 196 -9.16 11.07 -8.69
N GLY A 197 -9.67 10.20 -7.82
CA GLY A 197 -10.96 10.36 -7.15
C GLY A 197 -11.06 11.61 -6.27
N ILE A 198 -9.94 12.11 -5.75
CA ILE A 198 -9.91 13.30 -4.88
C ILE A 198 -9.60 14.60 -5.64
N LYS A 199 -9.47 14.59 -6.97
CA LYS A 199 -9.25 15.83 -7.73
C LYS A 199 -10.44 16.78 -7.61
N HIS A 200 -10.16 18.08 -7.67
CA HIS A 200 -11.22 19.10 -7.74
C HIS A 200 -12.19 18.79 -8.89
N GLN A 201 -11.69 18.41 -10.08
CA GLN A 201 -12.55 18.09 -11.23
C GLN A 201 -13.52 16.93 -10.96
N SER A 202 -13.06 15.88 -10.26
CA SER A 202 -13.85 14.71 -9.90
C SER A 202 -14.93 15.01 -8.87
N LEU A 203 -14.69 16.03 -8.03
CA LEU A 203 -15.54 16.40 -6.91
C LEU A 203 -16.35 17.68 -7.12
N ARG A 204 -16.08 18.43 -8.21
CA ARG A 204 -16.59 19.79 -8.47
C ARG A 204 -18.09 19.94 -8.19
N ASP A 205 -18.87 19.01 -8.72
CA ASP A 205 -20.33 19.09 -8.64
C ASP A 205 -20.84 18.81 -7.21
N SER A 206 -20.04 18.15 -6.37
CA SER A 206 -20.34 17.91 -4.95
C SER A 206 -20.21 19.17 -4.11
N PHE A 207 -19.46 20.17 -4.57
CA PHE A 207 -19.33 21.48 -3.92
C PHE A 207 -20.47 22.44 -4.29
N ASN A 208 -21.28 22.10 -5.30
CA ASN A 208 -22.48 22.83 -5.69
C ASN A 208 -23.67 22.38 -4.84
N GLY A 209 -23.72 22.83 -3.59
CA GLY A 209 -24.83 22.50 -2.69
C GLY A 209 -24.58 22.99 -1.27
N GLY A 210 -25.56 22.75 -0.40
CA GLY A 210 -25.47 23.00 1.04
C GLY A 210 -25.91 24.39 1.46
N SER A 211 -26.72 24.43 2.51
CA SER A 211 -26.95 25.62 3.34
C SER A 211 -25.71 25.90 4.19
N SER A 212 -25.66 27.08 4.80
CA SER A 212 -24.65 27.40 5.81
C SER A 212 -24.55 26.30 6.88
N ALA A 213 -23.39 25.68 7.00
CA ALA A 213 -23.11 24.62 7.97
C ALA A 213 -22.38 25.14 9.23
N GLY A 214 -21.97 26.42 9.23
CA GLY A 214 -21.30 27.04 10.36
C GLY A 214 -19.89 26.50 10.62
N CYS A 215 -19.22 25.92 9.62
CA CYS A 215 -17.89 25.35 9.78
C CYS A 215 -16.79 26.42 9.86
N ASN A 216 -16.26 26.65 11.06
CA ASN A 216 -15.16 27.60 11.24
C ASN A 216 -13.79 27.06 10.77
N LEU A 217 -13.63 25.73 10.63
CA LEU A 217 -12.35 25.10 10.23
C LEU A 217 -11.92 25.40 8.79
N ILE A 218 -12.83 25.92 7.97
CA ILE A 218 -12.56 26.35 6.60
C ILE A 218 -12.57 27.87 6.45
N LYS A 219 -12.74 28.64 7.52
CA LYS A 219 -12.87 30.10 7.46
C LYS A 219 -11.57 30.74 7.91
N GLY A 220 -10.83 31.31 6.96
CA GLY A 220 -9.60 32.06 7.22
C GLY A 220 -9.87 33.47 7.76
N ALA A 221 -11.03 34.04 7.44
CA ALA A 221 -11.45 35.32 7.98
C ALA A 221 -11.69 35.28 9.51
N SER A 222 -11.72 36.45 10.16
CA SER A 222 -12.03 36.59 11.57
C SER A 222 -13.38 35.95 11.93
N GLY A 223 -13.47 35.41 13.15
CA GLY A 223 -14.59 34.58 13.59
C GLY A 223 -14.64 33.24 12.86
N GLY A 224 -13.48 32.73 12.44
CA GLY A 224 -13.28 31.44 11.80
C GLY A 224 -12.30 30.60 12.61
N ILE A 225 -11.21 30.14 12.00
CA ILE A 225 -10.10 29.43 12.68
C ILE A 225 -9.53 30.30 13.81
N LEU A 226 -9.39 31.60 13.56
CA LEU A 226 -9.02 32.59 14.56
C LEU A 226 -10.24 33.46 14.91
N GLY A 227 -10.44 33.69 16.21
CA GLY A 227 -11.63 34.39 16.72
C GLY A 227 -11.69 35.86 16.33
N ASN A 228 -10.60 36.62 16.56
CA ASN A 228 -10.62 38.09 16.47
C ASN A 228 -9.79 38.67 15.33
N THR A 229 -9.13 37.84 14.53
CA THR A 229 -8.26 38.28 13.44
C THR A 229 -8.35 37.31 12.28
N HIS A 230 -7.97 37.75 11.09
CA HIS A 230 -7.73 36.88 9.94
C HIS A 230 -6.46 36.06 10.18
N LEU A 231 -6.29 34.98 9.40
CA LEU A 231 -5.00 34.30 9.35
C LEU A 231 -3.92 35.26 8.81
N GLU A 232 -2.69 35.10 9.26
CA GLU A 232 -1.56 35.83 8.67
C GLU A 232 -1.20 35.29 7.28
N LYS A 233 -1.32 33.97 7.12
CA LYS A 233 -0.99 33.20 5.91
C LYS A 233 -2.09 32.20 5.61
N SER A 234 -2.10 31.70 4.37
CA SER A 234 -3.00 30.60 4.00
C SER A 234 -2.69 29.35 4.83
N LEU A 235 -3.73 28.59 5.16
CA LEU A 235 -3.65 27.33 5.90
C LEU A 235 -4.05 26.18 4.98
N TRP A 236 -3.44 25.00 5.12
CA TRP A 236 -3.81 23.84 4.31
C TRP A 236 -4.09 22.60 5.16
N TRP A 237 -4.99 21.78 4.65
CA TRP A 237 -5.37 20.48 5.19
C TRP A 237 -4.98 19.35 4.22
N GLY A 238 -4.74 18.15 4.75
CA GLY A 238 -4.40 16.98 3.93
C GLY A 238 -3.18 17.18 3.03
N GLY A 239 -2.20 17.98 3.46
CA GLY A 239 -0.99 18.26 2.68
C GLY A 239 -1.19 19.17 1.47
N GLY A 240 -2.27 19.95 1.43
CA GLY A 240 -2.59 20.84 0.31
C GLY A 240 -3.79 20.38 -0.52
N ILE A 241 -4.48 19.31 -0.12
CA ILE A 241 -5.75 18.88 -0.75
C ILE A 241 -6.78 20.01 -0.67
N LEU A 242 -6.91 20.62 0.50
CA LEU A 242 -7.69 21.84 0.72
C LEU A 242 -6.75 22.93 1.23
N THR A 243 -6.68 24.06 0.54
CA THR A 243 -5.95 25.24 0.99
C THR A 243 -6.91 26.40 1.19
N ILE A 244 -6.85 27.04 2.35
CA ILE A 244 -7.70 28.13 2.79
C ILE A 244 -6.91 29.43 2.73
N GLY A 245 -7.37 30.37 1.92
CA GLY A 245 -6.85 31.73 1.86
C GLY A 245 -7.02 32.45 3.19
N LYS A 246 -6.09 33.36 3.47
CA LYS A 246 -5.97 33.99 4.78
C LYS A 246 -7.19 34.79 5.27
N GLU A 247 -8.05 35.22 4.36
CA GLU A 247 -9.31 35.93 4.61
C GLU A 247 -10.52 35.24 3.97
N PHE A 248 -10.36 33.97 3.57
CA PHE A 248 -11.46 33.23 2.94
C PHE A 248 -12.64 33.10 3.92
N ALA A 249 -13.84 33.45 3.43
CA ALA A 249 -15.05 33.55 4.25
C ALA A 249 -15.69 32.20 4.60
N GLY A 250 -15.29 31.11 3.94
CA GLY A 250 -15.87 29.78 4.12
C GLY A 250 -16.93 29.40 3.09
N ASP A 251 -17.04 30.11 1.97
CA ASP A 251 -17.95 29.73 0.87
C ASP A 251 -17.26 28.78 -0.12
N LEU A 252 -17.64 27.51 -0.04
CA LEU A 252 -17.12 26.44 -0.89
C LEU A 252 -17.90 26.22 -2.19
N ALA A 253 -18.87 27.09 -2.55
CA ALA A 253 -19.62 26.92 -3.79
C ALA A 253 -18.71 26.87 -5.04
N SER A 254 -18.91 25.87 -5.89
CA SER A 254 -18.13 25.67 -7.12
C SER A 254 -18.46 26.79 -8.12
N GLY A 255 -17.44 27.57 -8.51
CA GLY A 255 -17.62 28.80 -9.31
C GLY A 255 -17.68 30.09 -8.48
N GLY A 256 -17.70 29.97 -7.15
CA GLY A 256 -17.43 31.05 -6.20
C GLY A 256 -15.94 31.14 -5.86
N ASN A 257 -15.63 31.22 -4.56
CA ASN A 257 -14.27 31.42 -4.08
C ASN A 257 -13.46 30.13 -3.90
N LEU A 258 -14.05 28.96 -4.14
CA LEU A 258 -13.33 27.68 -4.26
C LEU A 258 -12.93 27.43 -5.71
N ILE A 259 -11.63 27.30 -5.97
CA ILE A 259 -11.08 27.02 -7.31
C ILE A 259 -10.21 25.76 -7.33
N ALA A 260 -10.04 25.17 -8.50
CA ALA A 260 -9.04 24.13 -8.71
C ALA A 260 -7.64 24.76 -8.61
N GLY A 261 -6.77 24.21 -7.75
CA GLY A 261 -5.41 24.71 -7.63
C GLY A 261 -4.67 24.18 -6.42
N GLU A 262 -3.36 24.39 -6.44
CA GLU A 262 -2.47 23.96 -5.38
C GLU A 262 -2.27 25.07 -4.34
N ILE A 263 -1.48 24.79 -3.31
CA ILE A 263 -1.20 25.66 -2.16
C ILE A 263 -0.98 27.14 -2.54
N THR A 264 -0.18 27.42 -3.56
CA THR A 264 0.19 28.79 -3.94
C THR A 264 -0.93 29.56 -4.67
N ALA A 265 -1.95 28.85 -5.16
CA ALA A 265 -3.08 29.44 -5.86
C ALA A 265 -4.17 29.96 -4.91
N ALA A 266 -4.12 29.61 -3.62
CA ALA A 266 -5.02 30.15 -2.60
C ALA A 266 -4.66 31.60 -2.28
N THR A 267 -5.30 32.53 -2.98
CA THR A 267 -5.20 33.98 -2.74
C THR A 267 -5.97 34.40 -1.49
N LYS A 268 -5.86 35.67 -1.10
CA LYS A 268 -6.42 36.28 0.13
C LYS A 268 -7.80 35.73 0.52
N ASP A 269 -8.76 35.82 -0.38
CA ASP A 269 -10.18 35.56 -0.19
C ASP A 269 -10.66 34.26 -0.87
N LYS A 270 -9.73 33.38 -1.30
CA LYS A 270 -10.04 32.15 -2.04
C LYS A 270 -9.58 30.90 -1.31
N ALA A 271 -10.29 29.81 -1.53
CA ALA A 271 -9.84 28.48 -1.19
C ALA A 271 -9.48 27.71 -2.47
N THR A 272 -8.59 26.74 -2.36
CA THR A 272 -8.31 25.81 -3.44
C THR A 272 -8.53 24.38 -3.00
N TRP A 273 -9.02 23.58 -3.95
CA TRP A 273 -8.94 22.13 -3.86
C TRP A 273 -7.96 21.65 -4.93
N THR A 274 -7.08 20.71 -4.58
CA THR A 274 -5.99 20.26 -5.45
C THR A 274 -6.50 19.81 -6.83
N ALA A 275 -5.79 20.23 -7.87
CA ALA A 275 -6.09 19.85 -9.25
C ALA A 275 -5.26 18.63 -9.67
N ASP A 276 -4.03 18.51 -9.15
CA ASP A 276 -3.12 17.41 -9.46
C ASP A 276 -2.47 16.82 -8.19
N PRO A 277 -3.24 16.09 -7.37
CA PRO A 277 -2.76 15.53 -6.10
C PRO A 277 -1.60 14.55 -6.30
N ALA A 278 -1.52 13.87 -7.45
CA ALA A 278 -0.45 12.95 -7.76
C ALA A 278 0.92 13.63 -7.91
N LYS A 279 0.94 14.91 -8.31
CA LYS A 279 2.19 15.65 -8.52
C LYS A 279 2.47 16.71 -7.45
N GLN A 280 1.43 17.30 -6.88
CA GLN A 280 1.55 18.54 -6.11
C GLN A 280 1.40 18.32 -4.60
N VAL A 281 0.64 17.29 -4.20
CA VAL A 281 0.56 16.88 -2.79
C VAL A 281 1.74 15.96 -2.50
N VAL A 282 2.79 16.52 -1.88
CA VAL A 282 4.11 15.89 -1.74
C VAL A 282 4.06 14.49 -1.13
N HIS A 283 3.26 14.29 -0.07
CA HIS A 283 3.19 12.98 0.57
C HIS A 283 2.52 11.92 -0.32
N LEU A 284 1.47 12.29 -1.07
CA LEU A 284 0.81 11.40 -2.04
C LEU A 284 1.73 11.07 -3.22
N LYS A 285 2.47 12.06 -3.72
CA LYS A 285 3.49 11.84 -4.75
C LYS A 285 4.54 10.83 -4.28
N ASN A 286 5.09 11.04 -3.08
CA ASN A 286 6.11 10.15 -2.53
C ASN A 286 5.59 8.72 -2.34
N ALA A 287 4.36 8.55 -1.86
CA ALA A 287 3.73 7.24 -1.74
C ALA A 287 3.53 6.58 -3.11
N SER A 288 3.01 7.32 -4.10
CA SER A 288 2.81 6.82 -5.46
C SER A 288 4.12 6.42 -6.13
N ASP A 289 5.16 7.24 -6.02
CA ASP A 289 6.47 6.97 -6.62
C ASP A 289 7.17 5.78 -5.97
N ALA A 290 7.12 5.67 -4.64
CA ALA A 290 7.66 4.52 -3.92
C ALA A 290 6.92 3.23 -4.30
N PHE A 291 5.59 3.26 -4.42
CA PHE A 291 4.80 2.11 -4.84
C PHE A 291 5.13 1.68 -6.29
N LYS A 292 5.29 2.64 -7.21
CA LYS A 292 5.74 2.36 -8.59
C LYS A 292 7.14 1.76 -8.62
N ALA A 293 8.07 2.26 -7.80
CA ALA A 293 9.42 1.73 -7.72
C ALA A 293 9.43 0.29 -7.20
N PHE A 294 8.62 -0.01 -6.17
CA PHE A 294 8.39 -1.36 -5.68
C PHE A 294 7.89 -2.30 -6.79
N LYS A 295 6.81 -1.92 -7.49
CA LYS A 295 6.25 -2.69 -8.60
C LYS A 295 7.25 -2.94 -9.73
N ALA A 296 8.09 -1.95 -10.06
CA ALA A 296 9.12 -2.12 -11.08
C ALA A 296 10.14 -3.21 -10.72
N VAL A 297 10.50 -3.33 -9.43
CA VAL A 297 11.38 -4.41 -8.96
C VAL A 297 10.66 -5.76 -8.98
N GLN A 298 9.39 -5.79 -8.60
CA GLN A 298 8.55 -6.99 -8.63
C GLN A 298 8.46 -7.58 -10.05
N GLU A 299 8.17 -6.77 -11.06
CA GLU A 299 8.11 -7.21 -12.47
C GLU A 299 9.47 -7.68 -12.99
N LYS A 300 10.56 -7.06 -12.53
CA LYS A 300 11.92 -7.51 -12.85
C LYS A 300 12.23 -8.89 -12.24
N ILE A 301 11.73 -9.18 -11.04
CA ILE A 301 11.86 -10.51 -10.43
C ILE A 301 11.03 -11.53 -11.21
N LYS A 302 9.77 -11.19 -11.54
CA LYS A 302 8.87 -12.06 -12.30
C LYS A 302 9.49 -12.49 -13.63
N SER A 303 9.95 -11.54 -14.44
CA SER A 303 10.61 -11.83 -15.72
C SER A 303 11.89 -12.67 -15.56
N LYS A 304 12.68 -12.45 -14.51
CA LYS A 304 13.85 -13.29 -14.19
C LYS A 304 13.45 -14.71 -13.82
N VAL A 305 12.41 -14.88 -13.01
CA VAL A 305 11.90 -16.19 -12.60
C VAL A 305 11.44 -16.96 -13.83
N GLU A 306 10.60 -16.36 -14.67
CA GLU A 306 10.11 -16.97 -15.91
C GLU A 306 11.26 -17.39 -16.84
N SER A 307 12.26 -16.51 -17.02
CA SER A 307 13.45 -16.82 -17.83
C SER A 307 14.25 -18.00 -17.27
N ILE A 308 14.37 -18.13 -15.94
CA ILE A 308 15.06 -19.25 -15.31
C ILE A 308 14.24 -20.54 -15.45
N GLU A 309 12.93 -20.48 -15.23
CA GLU A 309 12.04 -21.63 -15.37
C GLU A 309 12.10 -22.24 -16.77
N GLN A 310 12.07 -21.39 -17.81
CA GLN A 310 12.19 -21.83 -19.20
C GLN A 310 13.52 -22.55 -19.45
N LYS A 311 14.64 -22.03 -18.93
CA LYS A 311 15.96 -22.66 -19.06
C LYS A 311 16.04 -24.02 -18.37
N ILE A 312 15.43 -24.14 -17.18
CA ILE A 312 15.38 -25.41 -16.44
C ILE A 312 14.49 -26.41 -17.18
N GLN A 313 13.29 -26.00 -17.61
CA GLN A 313 12.33 -26.87 -18.31
C GLN A 313 12.87 -27.42 -19.63
N ALA A 314 13.55 -26.59 -20.41
CA ALA A 314 14.23 -27.03 -21.64
C ALA A 314 15.21 -28.19 -21.39
N CYS A 315 15.74 -28.33 -20.17
CA CYS A 315 16.74 -29.34 -19.81
C CYS A 315 16.19 -30.56 -19.05
N ILE A 316 15.00 -30.46 -18.46
CA ILE A 316 14.38 -31.58 -17.73
C ILE A 316 13.58 -32.48 -18.68
N GLY A 317 13.22 -31.99 -19.88
CA GLY A 317 12.37 -32.71 -20.83
C GLY A 317 10.90 -32.64 -20.43
N GLY A 318 10.01 -32.58 -21.43
CA GLY A 318 8.57 -32.60 -21.20
C GLY A 318 8.12 -33.90 -20.52
N GLN A 319 7.20 -33.73 -19.56
CA GLN A 319 6.22 -34.69 -19.03
C GLN A 319 6.53 -36.18 -19.18
N GLU A 320 6.63 -36.87 -18.04
CA GLU A 320 6.46 -38.32 -17.90
C GLU A 320 5.24 -38.78 -18.73
N SER A 321 5.48 -39.27 -19.95
CA SER A 321 4.46 -39.94 -20.74
C SER A 321 4.37 -41.38 -20.27
N GLY A 322 3.37 -41.66 -19.42
CA GLY A 322 2.76 -42.97 -19.24
C GLY A 322 3.72 -44.13 -18.99
N GLU A 323 4.17 -44.28 -17.74
CA GLU A 323 4.57 -45.60 -17.28
C GLU A 323 3.29 -46.40 -17.00
N ASN A 324 2.82 -47.07 -18.06
CA ASN A 324 1.71 -48.00 -18.00
C ASN A 324 2.00 -49.06 -16.93
N SER A 325 1.11 -49.10 -15.95
CA SER A 325 0.83 -50.28 -15.16
C SER A 325 0.40 -51.43 -16.08
N THR A 326 1.30 -52.37 -16.36
CA THR A 326 0.92 -53.76 -16.67
C THR A 326 2.05 -54.72 -16.25
N GLU A 327 1.60 -55.77 -15.59
CA GLU A 327 2.29 -56.79 -14.82
C GLU A 327 3.27 -57.66 -15.61
N GLN A 328 4.30 -58.20 -14.94
CA GLN A 328 4.65 -59.61 -15.08
C GLN A 328 5.31 -60.18 -13.82
N ASN A 329 4.75 -61.30 -13.37
CA ASN A 329 5.06 -62.10 -12.19
C ASN A 329 6.34 -62.95 -12.29
N THR A 330 6.79 -63.43 -11.12
CA THR A 330 7.47 -64.73 -10.82
C THR A 330 8.97 -64.86 -11.22
N THR A 331 9.92 -65.43 -10.46
CA THR A 331 9.91 -66.33 -9.28
C THR A 331 11.28 -66.29 -8.55
N GLU A 332 11.26 -66.58 -7.25
CA GLU A 332 12.23 -67.22 -6.32
C GLU A 332 13.78 -67.19 -6.47
N GLN A 333 14.35 -67.27 -5.26
CA GLN A 333 15.74 -67.23 -4.80
C GLN A 333 16.71 -68.21 -5.47
N THR A 334 17.98 -67.80 -5.57
CA THR A 334 19.09 -68.63 -5.07
C THR A 334 20.24 -67.75 -4.58
N ALA A 335 20.66 -68.00 -3.35
CA ALA A 335 21.87 -67.42 -2.77
C ALA A 335 23.11 -68.13 -3.34
N THR A 336 24.12 -67.37 -3.75
CA THR A 336 25.52 -67.76 -3.48
C THR A 336 26.42 -66.53 -3.43
N THR A 337 27.18 -66.52 -2.35
CA THR A 337 28.27 -65.65 -1.94
C THR A 337 29.30 -65.44 -3.05
N GLU A 338 29.71 -64.19 -3.29
CA GLU A 338 31.14 -63.89 -3.43
C GLU A 338 31.44 -62.39 -3.28
N GLN A 339 32.61 -62.18 -2.72
CA GLN A 339 33.10 -61.00 -2.03
C GLN A 339 33.77 -60.04 -3.02
N LYS A 340 33.32 -58.77 -3.03
CA LYS A 340 34.23 -57.66 -3.34
C LYS A 340 33.76 -56.40 -2.61
N THR A 341 34.41 -56.13 -1.49
CA THR A 341 34.34 -54.86 -0.78
C THR A 341 35.01 -53.80 -1.67
N THR A 342 34.31 -53.35 -2.71
CA THR A 342 34.70 -52.14 -3.44
C THR A 342 34.42 -50.98 -2.52
N SER A 343 35.48 -50.30 -2.07
CA SER A 343 35.36 -48.99 -1.44
C SER A 343 34.41 -48.12 -2.28
N PRO A 344 33.45 -47.42 -1.64
CA PRO A 344 32.46 -46.63 -2.38
C PRO A 344 33.19 -45.65 -3.28
N THR A 345 32.87 -45.67 -4.58
CA THR A 345 33.48 -44.75 -5.52
C THR A 345 33.09 -43.32 -5.16
N CYS A 346 33.85 -42.33 -5.64
CA CYS A 346 33.50 -40.92 -5.43
C CYS A 346 32.05 -40.61 -5.86
N PHE A 347 31.55 -41.32 -6.88
CA PHE A 347 30.18 -41.22 -7.36
C PHE A 347 29.14 -41.83 -6.42
N ASP A 348 29.44 -42.96 -5.76
CA ASP A 348 28.54 -43.57 -4.77
C ASP A 348 28.35 -42.67 -3.55
N ASN A 349 29.42 -41.99 -3.13
CA ASN A 349 29.37 -41.02 -2.05
C ASN A 349 28.56 -39.77 -2.44
N VAL A 350 28.69 -39.29 -3.68
CA VAL A 350 27.91 -38.15 -4.18
C VAL A 350 26.42 -38.49 -4.29
N ALA A 351 26.08 -39.69 -4.77
CA ALA A 351 24.68 -40.16 -4.84
C ALA A 351 24.06 -40.30 -3.45
N LYS A 352 24.82 -40.84 -2.48
CA LYS A 352 24.38 -40.95 -1.08
C LYS A 352 24.16 -39.58 -0.43
N ILE A 353 25.07 -38.62 -0.64
CA ILE A 353 24.92 -37.24 -0.14
C ILE A 353 23.70 -36.58 -0.78
N ALA A 354 23.47 -36.75 -2.09
CA ALA A 354 22.32 -36.17 -2.77
C ALA A 354 20.99 -36.72 -2.24
N ALA A 355 20.92 -38.02 -1.93
CA ALA A 355 19.75 -38.65 -1.33
C ALA A 355 19.47 -38.11 0.08
N ASP A 356 20.50 -38.03 0.93
CA ASP A 356 20.36 -37.50 2.30
C ASP A 356 19.94 -36.01 2.27
N LEU A 357 20.50 -35.21 1.35
CA LEU A 357 20.11 -33.81 1.17
C LEU A 357 18.65 -33.66 0.69
N LYS A 358 18.14 -34.59 -0.11
CA LYS A 358 16.73 -34.62 -0.53
C LYS A 358 15.81 -34.90 0.67
N GLU A 359 16.19 -35.84 1.54
CA GLU A 359 15.43 -36.19 2.74
C GLU A 359 15.40 -35.04 3.76
N LYS A 360 16.55 -34.41 4.05
CA LYS A 360 16.62 -33.26 4.97
C LYS A 360 15.81 -32.07 4.46
N ARG A 361 15.76 -31.85 3.15
CA ARG A 361 14.92 -30.79 2.56
C ARG A 361 13.44 -31.09 2.64
N ALA A 362 13.03 -32.34 2.46
CA ALA A 362 11.63 -32.74 2.65
C ALA A 362 11.18 -32.53 4.11
N LEU A 363 12.08 -32.81 5.07
CA LEU A 363 11.86 -32.49 6.48
C LEU A 363 11.75 -30.98 6.73
N LEU A 364 12.63 -30.17 6.14
CA LEU A 364 12.59 -28.71 6.27
C LEU A 364 11.29 -28.13 5.69
N ALA A 365 10.83 -28.60 4.53
CA ALA A 365 9.57 -28.17 3.93
C ALA A 365 8.36 -28.52 4.81
N ARG A 366 8.34 -29.73 5.42
CA ARG A 366 7.32 -30.11 6.40
C ARG A 366 7.37 -29.22 7.65
N TYR A 367 8.57 -28.87 8.10
CA TYR A 367 8.75 -27.99 9.24
C TYR A 367 8.27 -26.56 8.96
N GLN A 368 8.63 -25.99 7.81
CA GLN A 368 8.17 -24.66 7.38
C GLN A 368 6.64 -24.60 7.24
N LYS A 369 6.00 -25.68 6.78
CA LYS A 369 4.54 -25.79 6.72
C LYS A 369 3.87 -25.78 8.10
N LEU A 370 4.55 -26.28 9.15
CA LEU A 370 4.02 -26.37 10.51
C LEU A 370 4.36 -25.17 11.40
N LYS A 371 5.48 -24.48 11.13
CA LYS A 371 6.06 -23.47 12.04
C LYS A 371 6.31 -22.10 11.39
N GLY A 372 6.00 -21.93 10.11
CA GLY A 372 6.31 -20.70 9.36
C GLY A 372 7.77 -20.66 8.87
N TRP A 373 8.09 -19.62 8.09
CA TRP A 373 9.39 -19.47 7.42
C TRP A 373 10.52 -19.17 8.44
N ILE A 374 11.56 -20.03 8.47
CA ILE A 374 12.87 -19.72 9.08
C ILE A 374 13.82 -19.07 8.04
N PRO A 375 14.24 -17.80 8.20
CA PRO A 375 15.17 -17.18 7.28
C PRO A 375 16.55 -17.88 7.30
N PRO A 376 17.27 -17.93 6.15
CA PRO A 376 18.58 -18.57 6.08
C PRO A 376 19.61 -17.90 7.01
N SER A 377 20.47 -18.72 7.61
CA SER A 377 21.36 -18.45 8.75
C SER A 377 22.43 -17.36 8.56
N ASN A 378 22.45 -16.62 7.45
CA ASN A 378 23.22 -15.38 7.31
C ASN A 378 22.41 -14.12 7.64
N ALA A 379 21.10 -14.24 7.89
CA ALA A 379 20.23 -13.13 8.31
C ALA A 379 20.19 -12.91 9.83
N LEU A 380 20.71 -13.84 10.64
CA LEU A 380 20.72 -13.75 12.10
C LEU A 380 22.14 -13.51 12.60
N ASN A 381 22.57 -12.26 12.54
CA ASN A 381 23.61 -11.76 13.43
C ASN A 381 22.88 -11.06 14.61
N PRO A 382 22.62 -11.77 15.73
CA PRO A 382 21.75 -11.29 16.81
C PRO A 382 22.29 -10.06 17.57
N ARG A 383 23.48 -9.54 17.21
CA ARG A 383 24.04 -8.30 17.76
C ARG A 383 23.60 -7.02 17.06
N LYS A 384 22.91 -7.08 15.90
CA LYS A 384 22.48 -5.86 15.17
C LYS A 384 20.97 -5.63 15.12
N ALA A 385 20.14 -6.65 15.39
CA ALA A 385 18.68 -6.52 15.28
C ALA A 385 18.04 -5.69 16.41
N THR A 386 18.65 -5.65 17.61
CA THR A 386 18.09 -4.92 18.76
C THR A 386 18.43 -3.42 18.81
N ARG A 387 19.29 -2.91 17.91
CA ARG A 387 19.60 -1.46 17.87
C ARG A 387 18.86 -0.67 16.79
N HIS A 388 18.29 -1.31 15.77
CA HIS A 388 17.62 -0.59 14.69
C HIS A 388 16.11 -0.44 14.86
N PHE A 389 15.46 -1.25 15.70
CA PHE A 389 14.05 -1.07 16.06
C PHE A 389 13.82 -0.26 17.34
N GLY A 390 14.85 -0.06 18.18
CA GLY A 390 14.77 0.73 19.42
C GLY A 390 15.16 2.21 19.29
N ILE A 391 15.68 2.65 18.15
CA ILE A 391 16.14 4.05 17.95
C ILE A 391 15.14 4.90 17.14
N LEU A 392 14.09 4.29 16.57
CA LEU A 392 13.03 5.02 15.87
C LEU A 392 11.83 5.39 16.75
N LEU A 393 11.88 5.09 18.06
CA LEU A 393 10.86 5.47 19.05
C LEU A 393 11.32 6.52 20.08
N ALA A 394 12.48 7.15 19.85
CA ALA A 394 13.04 8.19 20.74
C ALA A 394 13.24 9.55 20.07
N LEU A 395 12.63 9.78 18.91
CA LEU A 395 12.55 11.09 18.26
C LEU A 395 11.14 11.30 17.69
N LEU A 396 10.16 11.33 18.60
CA LEU A 396 8.89 12.05 18.48
C LEU A 396 8.55 12.60 19.87
#